data_AF-A0A2V5XH63-F1
#
_entry.id   AF-A0A2V5XH63-F1
#
_cell.length_a   1.000
_cell.length_b   1.000
_cell.length_c   1.000
_cell.angle_alpha   90.00
_cell.angle_beta   90.00
_cell.angle_gamma   90.00
#
_symmetry.space_group_name_H-M   'P 1'
#
loop_
_entity.id
_entity.type
_entity.pdbx_description
1 polymer ?
#
loop_
_entity_poly.entity_id
_entity_poly.type
_entity_poly.pdbx_seq_one_letter_code
_entity_poly.pdbx_strand_id
1 'polypeptide(L)'
;MRNLGGETPRSLAGSLLVAHPNMLDPNFRRAVLLISAHDPNDGALGVIINRPLDKQVADLVNETPPEGLADVPVFLGGPVGKNQLMFAALEWEKGEGLTLNHNVDFEQSSGAAGQKGSSICAFVGYAGWEAGQLEAEMKQKAWLLQKPNRSVLKLDRLPKLWFDIMRRLGPWYKMLAAAPDDPSLN
;
A
#
# COMPACT_ATOMS: atom_id res chain seq x y z
N MET A 1 18.10 -34.21 -1.44
CA MET A 1 18.34 -32.81 -1.00
C MET A 1 17.53 -31.90 -1.92
N ARG A 2 16.46 -31.27 -1.43
CA ARG A 2 15.63 -30.35 -2.23
C ARG A 2 16.35 -29.01 -2.31
N ASN A 3 16.82 -28.65 -3.51
CA ASN A 3 17.28 -27.31 -3.82
C ASN A 3 16.07 -26.36 -3.74
N LEU A 4 15.93 -25.66 -2.62
CA LEU A 4 15.10 -24.47 -2.51
C LEU A 4 15.89 -23.29 -3.08
N GLY A 5 16.11 -23.30 -4.40
CA GLY A 5 16.49 -22.10 -5.12
C GLY A 5 15.27 -21.20 -5.20
N GLY A 6 15.08 -20.36 -4.18
CA GLY A 6 14.08 -19.31 -4.24
C GLY A 6 14.48 -18.35 -5.34
N GLU A 7 13.87 -18.47 -6.51
CA GLU A 7 13.93 -17.45 -7.54
C GLU A 7 13.38 -16.17 -6.93
N THR A 8 14.26 -15.22 -6.57
CA THR A 8 13.83 -13.87 -6.27
C THR A 8 13.03 -13.40 -7.48
N PRO A 9 11.77 -12.97 -7.31
CA PRO A 9 10.97 -12.55 -8.43
C PRO A 9 11.71 -11.42 -9.16
N ARG A 10 11.72 -11.49 -10.49
CA ARG A 10 12.43 -10.53 -11.35
C ARG A 10 11.98 -9.09 -11.11
N SER A 11 10.79 -8.91 -10.56
CA SER A 11 10.25 -7.64 -10.08
C SER A 11 9.35 -7.87 -8.86
N LEU A 12 9.33 -6.89 -7.94
CA LEU A 12 8.43 -6.88 -6.78
C LEU A 12 7.10 -6.14 -7.06
N ALA A 13 6.88 -5.68 -8.29
CA ALA A 13 5.64 -5.03 -8.69
C ALA A 13 4.41 -5.91 -8.38
N GLY A 14 3.33 -5.29 -7.91
CA GLY A 14 2.11 -5.95 -7.46
C GLY A 14 2.22 -6.67 -6.11
N SER A 15 3.39 -6.64 -5.46
CA SER A 15 3.57 -7.21 -4.11
C SER A 15 3.31 -6.16 -3.01
N LEU A 16 3.05 -6.66 -1.80
CA LEU A 16 2.94 -5.83 -0.61
C LEU A 16 4.26 -5.84 0.16
N LEU A 17 4.77 -4.65 0.48
CA LEU A 17 5.82 -4.46 1.47
C LEU A 17 5.18 -4.08 2.79
N VAL A 18 5.36 -4.94 3.79
CA VAL A 18 4.81 -4.72 5.12
C VAL A 18 5.94 -4.31 6.04
N ALA A 19 5.85 -3.13 6.62
CA ALA A 19 6.88 -2.62 7.51
C ALA A 19 7.06 -3.57 8.69
N HIS A 20 8.30 -3.95 8.98
CA HIS A 20 8.60 -4.76 10.15
C HIS A 20 8.19 -4.01 11.44
N PRO A 21 7.77 -4.68 12.52
CA PRO A 21 7.36 -3.99 13.76
C PRO A 21 8.44 -3.09 14.36
N ASN A 22 9.71 -3.41 14.11
CA ASN A 22 10.86 -2.62 14.56
C ASN A 22 11.25 -1.48 13.59
N MET A 23 10.44 -1.19 12.56
CA MET A 23 10.68 -0.07 11.65
C MET A 23 10.65 1.24 12.45
N LEU A 24 11.79 1.95 12.49
CA LEU A 24 11.96 3.19 13.25
C LEU A 24 11.57 4.43 12.46
N ASP A 25 11.53 4.36 11.12
CA ASP A 25 11.12 5.50 10.30
C ASP A 25 9.64 5.83 10.56
N PRO A 26 9.30 7.03 11.07
CA PRO A 26 7.92 7.42 11.33
C PRO A 26 7.05 7.44 10.06
N ASN A 27 7.64 7.71 8.90
CA ASN A 27 6.93 7.69 7.62
C ASN A 27 6.47 6.29 7.24
N PHE A 28 7.12 5.22 7.73
CA PHE A 28 6.82 3.84 7.35
C PHE A 28 6.44 2.94 8.53
N ARG A 29 6.46 3.44 9.76
CA ARG A 29 6.03 2.67 10.94
C ARG A 29 4.62 2.11 10.75
N ARG A 30 4.48 0.79 10.87
CA ARG A 30 3.21 0.06 10.63
C ARG A 30 2.60 0.29 9.26
N ALA A 31 3.39 0.68 8.26
CA ALA A 31 2.90 0.87 6.91
C ALA A 31 2.78 -0.45 6.14
N VAL A 32 1.83 -0.51 5.22
CA VAL A 32 1.72 -1.52 4.17
C VAL A 32 1.73 -0.77 2.86
N LEU A 33 2.73 -1.08 2.02
CA LEU A 33 2.91 -0.45 0.73
C LEU A 33 2.60 -1.44 -0.38
N LEU A 34 1.92 -0.97 -1.42
CA LEU A 34 1.82 -1.67 -2.69
C LEU A 34 2.91 -1.15 -3.62
N ILE A 35 3.73 -2.06 -4.15
CA ILE A 35 4.73 -1.71 -5.15
C ILE A 35 4.05 -1.60 -6.52
N SER A 36 4.08 -0.40 -7.09
CA SER A 36 3.54 -0.13 -8.44
C SER A 36 4.56 -0.47 -9.52
N ALA A 37 5.84 -0.19 -9.29
CA ALA A 37 6.92 -0.48 -10.22
C ALA A 37 8.20 -0.86 -9.47
N HIS A 38 9.00 -1.77 -10.05
CA HIS A 38 10.24 -2.22 -9.45
C HIS A 38 11.22 -2.75 -10.50
N ASP A 39 12.37 -2.09 -10.61
CA ASP A 39 13.55 -2.59 -11.29
C ASP A 39 14.78 -2.42 -10.37
N PRO A 40 15.60 -3.45 -10.13
CA PRO A 40 16.76 -3.33 -9.26
C PRO A 40 17.78 -2.25 -9.68
N ASN A 41 17.84 -1.90 -10.97
CA ASN A 41 18.80 -0.94 -11.52
C ASN A 41 18.22 0.47 -11.69
N ASP A 42 16.89 0.60 -11.84
CA ASP A 42 16.21 1.90 -11.96
C ASP A 42 15.51 2.34 -10.66
N GLY A 43 15.38 1.44 -9.68
CA GLY A 43 14.72 1.67 -8.40
C GLY A 43 13.28 1.17 -8.33
N ALA A 44 12.54 1.62 -7.32
CA ALA A 44 11.18 1.18 -7.09
C ALA A 44 10.24 2.32 -6.72
N LEU A 45 8.96 2.12 -7.01
CA LEU A 45 7.88 3.02 -6.65
C LEU A 45 6.76 2.24 -5.97
N GLY A 46 6.14 2.87 -4.98
CA GLY A 46 5.02 2.29 -4.27
C GLY A 46 4.21 3.33 -3.52
N VAL A 47 3.05 2.89 -3.03
CA VAL A 47 2.14 3.72 -2.26
C VAL A 47 1.72 3.01 -0.99
N ILE A 48 1.67 3.74 0.12
CA ILE A 48 1.11 3.25 1.38
C ILE A 48 -0.41 3.15 1.22
N ILE A 49 -0.94 1.94 1.38
CA ILE A 49 -2.37 1.66 1.19
C ILE A 49 -3.16 1.64 2.50
N ASN A 50 -2.49 1.56 3.65
CA ASN A 50 -3.16 1.35 4.95
C ASN A 50 -3.29 2.60 5.82
N ARG A 51 -3.15 3.80 5.27
CA ARG A 51 -3.20 5.07 6.01
C ARG A 51 -4.23 6.03 5.43
N PRO A 52 -5.53 5.88 5.76
CA PRO A 52 -6.53 6.86 5.35
C PRO A 52 -6.26 8.21 6.05
N LEU A 53 -6.59 9.31 5.38
CA LEU A 53 -6.45 10.67 5.91
C LEU A 53 -7.73 11.21 6.55
N ASP A 54 -8.77 10.38 6.69
CA ASP A 54 -10.13 10.78 7.12
C ASP A 54 -10.67 11.97 6.31
N LYS A 55 -10.29 12.01 5.03
CA LYS A 55 -10.67 13.02 4.05
C LYS A 55 -11.14 12.35 2.79
N GLN A 56 -12.04 13.01 2.09
CA GLN A 56 -12.45 12.67 0.75
C GLN A 56 -11.82 13.65 -0.23
N VAL A 57 -11.90 13.34 -1.53
CA VAL A 57 -11.33 14.20 -2.58
C VAL A 57 -11.96 15.59 -2.53
N ALA A 58 -13.26 15.69 -2.27
CA ALA A 58 -13.98 16.96 -2.12
C ALA A 58 -13.39 17.88 -1.03
N ASP A 59 -12.74 17.33 0.00
CA ASP A 59 -12.10 18.11 1.07
C ASP A 59 -10.73 18.68 0.67
N LEU A 60 -10.15 18.20 -0.45
CA LEU A 60 -8.80 18.55 -0.89
C LEU A 60 -8.78 19.37 -2.18
N VAL A 61 -9.85 19.33 -2.97
CA VAL A 61 -9.97 20.13 -4.18
C VAL A 61 -10.72 21.43 -3.88
N ASN A 62 -10.17 22.56 -4.34
CA ASN A 62 -10.84 23.86 -4.22
C ASN A 62 -11.87 24.08 -5.33
N GLU A 63 -11.74 23.34 -6.44
CA GLU A 63 -12.64 23.36 -7.58
C GLU A 63 -13.60 22.18 -7.50
N THR A 64 -14.73 22.25 -8.21
CA THR A 64 -15.71 21.16 -8.23
C THR A 64 -15.03 19.85 -8.64
N PRO A 65 -15.02 18.81 -7.79
CA PRO A 65 -14.42 17.53 -8.14
C PRO A 65 -15.12 16.97 -9.38
N PRO A 66 -14.43 16.18 -10.21
CA PRO A 66 -15.07 15.45 -11.30
C PRO A 66 -16.25 14.62 -10.76
N GLU A 67 -17.33 14.52 -11.55
CA GLU A 67 -18.54 13.78 -11.13
C GLU A 67 -18.20 12.35 -10.70
N GLY A 68 -18.74 11.92 -9.56
CA GLY A 68 -18.48 10.60 -8.98
C GLY A 68 -17.20 10.48 -8.15
N LEU A 69 -16.34 11.51 -8.09
CA LEU A 69 -15.10 11.47 -7.32
C LEU A 69 -15.15 12.18 -5.97
N ALA A 70 -16.19 12.97 -5.70
CA ALA A 70 -16.30 13.76 -4.47
C ALA A 70 -16.09 12.90 -3.21
N ASP A 71 -16.76 11.74 -3.15
CA ASP A 71 -16.77 10.82 -2.00
C ASP A 71 -15.58 9.83 -1.97
N VAL A 72 -14.64 9.92 -2.91
CA VAL A 72 -13.52 8.98 -2.96
C VAL A 72 -12.59 9.19 -1.76
N PRO A 73 -12.27 8.14 -1.00
CA PRO A 73 -11.43 8.25 0.19
C PRO A 73 -9.98 8.54 -0.19
N VAL A 74 -9.33 9.39 0.60
CA VAL A 74 -7.94 9.79 0.42
C VAL A 74 -7.04 9.09 1.43
N PHE A 75 -5.92 8.57 0.93
CA PHE A 75 -4.89 7.89 1.69
C PHE A 75 -3.57 8.67 1.62
N LEU A 76 -2.75 8.57 2.67
CA LEU A 76 -1.36 9.02 2.62
C LEU A 76 -0.55 7.95 1.89
N GLY A 77 -0.08 8.23 0.67
CA GLY A 77 0.66 7.29 -0.15
C GLY A 77 2.17 7.28 0.11
N GLY A 78 2.73 8.33 0.72
CA GLY A 78 4.14 8.32 1.14
C GLY A 78 4.73 9.70 1.47
N PRO A 79 6.04 9.76 1.76
CA PRO A 79 6.71 10.99 2.17
C PRO A 79 6.98 11.97 1.02
N VAL A 80 7.01 11.49 -0.23
CA VAL A 80 7.35 12.31 -1.41
C VAL A 80 6.06 12.83 -2.04
N GLY A 81 6.07 14.08 -2.54
CA GLY A 81 4.93 14.60 -3.32
C GLY A 81 3.65 14.82 -2.51
N LYS A 82 3.74 15.16 -1.23
CA LYS A 82 2.59 15.37 -0.30
C LYS A 82 1.60 16.47 -0.72
N ASN A 83 1.90 17.24 -1.76
CA ASN A 83 1.04 18.28 -2.32
C ASN A 83 0.33 17.84 -3.60
N GLN A 84 0.57 16.61 -4.07
CA GLN A 84 -0.03 16.06 -5.27
C GLN A 84 -1.05 14.99 -4.90
N LEU A 85 -2.26 15.14 -5.44
CA LEU A 85 -3.32 14.15 -5.35
C LEU A 85 -3.23 13.24 -6.57
N MET A 86 -3.13 11.93 -6.33
CA MET A 86 -3.07 10.90 -7.37
C MET A 86 -4.29 10.00 -7.25
N PHE A 87 -5.06 9.86 -8.33
CA PHE A 87 -6.14 8.89 -8.39
C PHE A 87 -5.59 7.53 -8.78
N ALA A 88 -6.12 6.47 -8.17
CA ALA A 88 -5.78 5.11 -8.53
C ALA A 88 -6.96 4.15 -8.33
N ALA A 89 -7.07 3.21 -9.25
CA ALA A 89 -7.90 2.02 -9.09
C ALA A 89 -7.01 0.86 -8.63
N LEU A 90 -7.38 0.28 -7.49
CA LEU A 90 -6.85 -1.01 -7.05
C LEU A 90 -7.62 -2.10 -7.78
N GLU A 91 -6.97 -2.81 -8.68
CA GLU A 91 -7.60 -3.82 -9.54
C GLU A 91 -7.04 -5.20 -9.24
N TRP A 92 -7.91 -6.20 -9.19
CA TRP A 92 -7.49 -7.59 -9.02
C TRP A 92 -7.53 -8.33 -10.35
N GLU A 93 -6.36 -8.53 -10.95
CA GLU A 93 -6.20 -9.29 -12.18
C GLU A 93 -6.03 -10.79 -11.90
N LYS A 94 -6.70 -11.62 -12.72
CA LYS A 94 -6.61 -13.08 -12.62
C LYS A 94 -5.24 -13.53 -13.12
N GLY A 95 -4.36 -13.92 -12.20
CA GLY A 95 -3.04 -14.51 -12.51
C GLY A 95 -1.89 -13.59 -12.13
N GLU A 96 -2.06 -12.27 -12.28
CA GLU A 96 -1.02 -11.26 -11.99
C GLU A 96 -1.15 -10.68 -10.58
N GLY A 97 -2.35 -10.68 -9.98
CA GLY A 97 -2.56 -10.27 -8.59
C GLY A 97 -3.17 -8.88 -8.46
N LEU A 98 -2.64 -8.08 -7.53
CA LEU A 98 -3.11 -6.72 -7.29
C LEU A 98 -2.28 -5.74 -8.13
N THR A 99 -2.95 -4.91 -8.92
CA THR A 99 -2.33 -3.85 -9.70
C THR A 99 -2.88 -2.49 -9.27
N LEU A 100 -2.05 -1.46 -9.45
CA LEU A 100 -2.41 -0.07 -9.21
C LEU A 100 -2.51 0.62 -10.57
N ASN A 101 -3.73 0.99 -10.97
CA ASN A 101 -3.96 1.64 -12.24
C ASN A 101 -4.21 3.14 -12.02
N HIS A 102 -3.36 3.99 -12.60
CA HIS A 102 -3.47 5.44 -12.51
C HIS A 102 -4.45 6.03 -13.53
N ASN A 103 -4.77 5.28 -14.59
CA ASN A 103 -5.70 5.71 -15.62
C ASN A 103 -7.12 5.31 -15.22
N VAL A 104 -7.64 5.98 -14.19
CA VAL A 104 -8.98 5.70 -13.69
C VAL A 104 -10.01 6.26 -14.67
N ASP A 105 -10.77 5.37 -15.29
CA ASP A 105 -11.88 5.77 -16.16
C ASP A 105 -13.07 6.19 -15.28
N PHE A 106 -13.29 7.51 -15.21
CA PHE A 106 -14.20 8.13 -14.24
C PHE A 106 -15.68 7.99 -14.61
N GLU A 107 -15.99 7.78 -15.90
CA GLU A 107 -17.36 7.69 -16.42
C GLU A 107 -18.15 6.51 -15.82
N GLN A 108 -17.45 5.46 -15.38
CA GLN A 108 -18.06 4.24 -14.83
C GLN A 108 -18.25 4.26 -13.30
N SER A 109 -17.82 5.33 -12.62
CA SER A 109 -17.83 5.42 -11.14
C SER A 109 -19.15 5.94 -10.55
N SER A 110 -19.99 6.57 -11.37
CA SER A 110 -21.24 7.23 -10.96
C SER A 110 -22.39 6.28 -10.61
N GLY A 111 -22.23 4.97 -10.85
CA GLY A 111 -23.27 3.96 -10.63
C GLY A 111 -22.80 2.84 -9.70
N ALA A 112 -22.95 3.04 -8.39
CA ALA A 112 -23.02 1.99 -7.36
C ALA A 112 -21.97 0.87 -7.42
N ALA A 113 -20.96 1.00 -6.55
CA ALA A 113 -19.93 0.00 -6.26
C ALA A 113 -19.01 -0.29 -7.46
N GLY A 114 -17.70 -0.07 -7.26
CA GLY A 114 -16.67 -0.34 -8.26
C GLY A 114 -16.91 -1.65 -9.00
N GLN A 115 -16.56 -1.66 -10.30
CA GLN A 115 -16.62 -2.86 -11.13
C GLN A 115 -16.17 -4.08 -10.32
N LYS A 116 -16.86 -5.23 -10.46
CA LYS A 116 -16.57 -6.45 -9.71
C LYS A 116 -15.08 -6.82 -9.74
N GLY A 117 -14.31 -6.36 -8.75
CA GLY A 117 -12.86 -6.58 -8.67
C GLY A 117 -11.97 -5.33 -8.65
N SER A 118 -12.51 -4.12 -8.70
CA SER A 118 -11.74 -2.87 -8.56
C SER A 118 -12.26 -1.95 -7.45
N SER A 119 -11.38 -1.11 -6.92
CA SER A 119 -11.73 -0.11 -5.90
C SER A 119 -10.95 1.17 -6.12
N ILE A 120 -11.66 2.28 -6.23
CA ILE A 120 -11.08 3.60 -6.52
C ILE A 120 -10.73 4.27 -5.19
N CYS A 121 -9.51 4.82 -5.13
CA CYS A 121 -9.02 5.61 -4.01
C CYS A 121 -8.08 6.70 -4.52
N ALA A 122 -7.88 7.73 -3.71
CA ALA A 122 -6.90 8.77 -3.98
C ALA A 122 -5.73 8.66 -3.01
N PHE A 123 -4.54 8.99 -3.47
CA PHE A 123 -3.31 8.99 -2.68
C PHE A 123 -2.70 10.38 -2.69
N VAL A 124 -2.23 10.82 -1.51
CA VAL A 124 -1.40 12.01 -1.36
C VAL A 124 0.03 11.56 -1.17
N GLY A 125 0.87 11.88 -2.15
CA GLY A 125 2.26 11.46 -2.19
C GLY A 125 2.48 9.98 -2.45
N TYR A 126 3.75 9.60 -2.56
CA TYR A 126 4.21 8.24 -2.83
C TYR A 126 5.53 7.93 -2.11
N ALA A 127 5.91 6.66 -2.13
CA ALA A 127 7.21 6.18 -1.69
C ALA A 127 8.04 5.80 -2.91
N GLY A 128 9.28 6.29 -2.95
CA GLY A 128 10.24 5.96 -3.98
C GLY A 128 11.52 5.44 -3.36
N TRP A 129 12.15 4.51 -4.04
CA TRP A 129 13.45 3.94 -3.70
C TRP A 129 14.39 4.14 -4.87
N GLU A 130 15.62 4.52 -4.57
CA GLU A 130 16.70 4.55 -5.54
C GLU A 130 17.14 3.13 -5.94
N ALA A 131 17.92 3.02 -7.01
CA ALA A 131 18.48 1.76 -7.48
C ALA A 131 19.21 1.00 -6.36
N GLY A 132 18.83 -0.25 -6.12
CA GLY A 132 19.42 -1.10 -5.08
C GLY A 132 19.03 -0.75 -3.63
N GLN A 133 18.31 0.35 -3.38
CA GLN A 133 17.95 0.78 -2.04
C GLN A 133 16.94 -0.18 -1.40
N LEU A 134 15.89 -0.54 -2.14
CA LEU A 134 14.88 -1.46 -1.63
C LEU A 134 15.48 -2.84 -1.32
N GLU A 135 16.38 -3.34 -2.15
CA GLU A 135 17.11 -4.58 -1.91
C GLU A 135 17.96 -4.51 -0.64
N ALA A 136 18.59 -3.37 -0.37
CA ALA A 136 19.34 -3.16 0.87
C ALA A 136 18.40 -3.19 2.09
N GLU A 137 17.25 -2.53 2.02
CA GLU A 137 16.24 -2.51 3.09
C GLU A 137 15.63 -3.92 3.32
N MET A 138 15.41 -4.68 2.24
CA MET A 138 14.99 -6.08 2.29
C MET A 138 16.04 -6.97 2.97
N LYS A 139 17.34 -6.77 2.66
CA LYS A 139 18.45 -7.49 3.32
C LYS A 139 18.55 -7.17 4.81
N GLN A 140 18.24 -5.92 5.18
CA GLN A 140 18.18 -5.47 6.58
C GLN A 140 16.91 -5.93 7.32
N LYS A 141 16.00 -6.65 6.65
CA LYS A 141 14.71 -7.10 7.19
C LYS A 141 13.82 -5.94 7.67
N ALA A 142 13.97 -4.76 7.05
CA ALA A 142 13.09 -3.62 7.31
C ALA A 142 11.67 -3.90 6.78
N TRP A 143 11.57 -4.67 5.70
CA TRP A 143 10.32 -5.03 5.05
C TRP A 143 10.06 -6.53 5.06
N LEU A 144 8.78 -6.89 5.18
CA LEU A 144 8.27 -8.23 5.01
C LEU A 144 7.50 -8.27 3.68
N LEU A 145 8.01 -9.02 2.72
CA LEU A 145 7.34 -9.21 1.43
C LEU A 145 6.14 -10.13 1.60
N GLN A 146 4.97 -9.69 1.15
CA GLN A 146 3.73 -10.46 1.20
C GLN A 146 3.00 -10.40 -0.15
N LYS A 147 2.33 -11.50 -0.49
CA LYS A 147 1.41 -11.49 -1.63
C LYS A 147 0.10 -10.82 -1.22
N PRO A 148 -0.45 -9.89 -2.03
CA PRO A 148 -1.74 -9.31 -1.75
C PRO A 148 -2.82 -10.40 -1.80
N ASN A 149 -3.97 -10.12 -1.18
CA ASN A 149 -5.18 -10.92 -1.29
C ASN A 149 -6.37 -10.00 -1.52
N ARG A 150 -7.49 -10.54 -2.00
CA ARG A 150 -8.68 -9.74 -2.34
C ARG A 150 -9.24 -8.85 -1.22
N SER A 151 -8.84 -9.05 0.04
CA SER A 151 -9.24 -8.15 1.13
C SER A 151 -8.68 -6.74 0.98
N VAL A 152 -7.62 -6.54 0.19
CA VAL A 152 -7.07 -5.21 -0.11
C VAL A 152 -8.01 -4.33 -0.93
N LEU A 153 -8.96 -4.93 -1.66
CA LEU A 153 -10.02 -4.18 -2.35
C LEU A 153 -11.04 -3.58 -1.36
N LYS A 154 -11.07 -4.09 -0.12
CA LYS A 154 -11.96 -3.54 0.92
C LYS A 154 -11.26 -2.38 1.61
N LEU A 155 -11.48 -1.17 1.12
CA LEU A 155 -10.83 0.05 1.61
C LEU A 155 -11.03 0.24 3.13
N ASP A 156 -12.19 -0.15 3.68
CA ASP A 156 -12.51 -0.10 5.11
C ASP A 156 -11.58 -0.98 5.98
N ARG A 157 -11.00 -2.03 5.38
CA ARG A 157 -10.11 -2.97 6.07
C ARG A 157 -8.64 -2.59 5.96
N LEU A 158 -8.28 -1.73 5.01
CA LEU A 158 -6.91 -1.31 4.80
C LEU A 158 -6.23 -0.77 6.06
N PRO A 159 -6.87 0.08 6.91
CA PRO A 159 -6.23 0.59 8.13
C PRO A 159 -5.78 -0.53 9.09
N LYS A 160 -6.49 -1.66 9.10
CA LYS A 160 -6.19 -2.82 9.96
C LYS A 160 -5.30 -3.86 9.27
N LEU A 161 -4.95 -3.67 8.00
CA LEU A 161 -4.24 -4.64 7.18
C LEU A 161 -2.88 -5.04 7.76
N TRP A 162 -2.11 -4.07 8.26
CA TRP A 162 -0.80 -4.33 8.87
C TRP A 162 -0.92 -5.32 10.04
N PHE A 163 -1.83 -5.02 10.97
CA PHE A 163 -2.08 -5.87 12.14
C PHE A 163 -2.60 -7.25 11.73
N ASP A 164 -3.52 -7.30 10.77
CA ASP A 164 -4.06 -8.56 10.25
C ASP A 164 -2.99 -9.44 9.61
N ILE A 165 -2.01 -8.85 8.92
CA ILE A 165 -0.86 -9.58 8.38
C ILE A 165 0.06 -10.05 9.50
N MET A 166 0.47 -9.17 10.42
CA MET A 166 1.35 -9.52 11.53
C MET A 166 0.80 -10.66 12.38
N ARG A 167 -0.51 -10.64 12.66
CA ARG A 167 -1.19 -11.71 13.39
C ARG A 167 -1.12 -13.07 12.68
N ARG A 168 -1.08 -13.09 11.35
CA ARG A 168 -0.97 -14.34 10.55
C ARG A 168 0.46 -14.88 10.50
N LEU A 169 1.47 -14.01 10.60
CA LEU A 169 2.88 -14.41 10.56
C LEU A 169 3.31 -15.19 11.81
N GLY A 170 2.64 -14.98 12.95
CA GLY A 170 2.78 -15.85 14.11
C GLY A 170 2.55 -15.15 15.45
N PRO A 171 2.61 -15.92 16.57
CA PRO A 171 2.36 -15.40 17.91
C PRO A 171 3.29 -14.27 18.33
N TRP A 172 4.58 -14.35 17.93
CA TRP A 172 5.58 -13.32 18.22
C TRP A 172 5.25 -11.98 17.54
N TYR A 173 4.94 -12.00 16.24
CA TYR A 173 4.54 -10.80 15.50
C TYR A 173 3.22 -10.23 16.00
N LYS A 174 2.27 -11.08 16.40
CA LYS A 174 1.02 -10.64 17.03
C LYS A 174 1.27 -9.83 18.31
N MET A 175 2.21 -10.28 19.15
CA MET A 175 2.56 -9.59 20.39
C MET A 175 3.21 -8.23 20.10
N LEU A 176 4.17 -8.18 19.17
CA LEU A 176 4.81 -6.91 18.75
C LEU A 176 3.81 -5.94 18.11
N ALA A 177 2.84 -6.46 17.36
CA ALA A 177 1.80 -5.64 16.73
C ALA A 177 0.76 -5.11 17.73
N ALA A 178 0.60 -5.78 18.87
CA ALA A 178 -0.30 -5.35 19.95
C ALA A 178 0.38 -4.36 20.93
N ALA A 179 1.71 -4.21 20.88
CA ALA A 179 2.41 -3.26 21.72
C ALA A 179 1.99 -1.82 21.36
N PRO A 180 1.74 -0.93 22.33
CA PRO A 180 1.47 0.48 22.07
C PRO A 180 2.66 1.13 21.36
N ASP A 181 2.42 2.21 20.60
CA ASP A 181 3.49 2.94 19.89
C ASP A 181 4.54 3.53 20.84
N ASP A 182 4.15 3.74 22.10
CA ASP A 182 4.99 4.29 23.15
C ASP A 182 5.11 3.28 24.31
N PRO A 183 6.32 2.73 24.58
CA PRO A 183 6.54 1.80 25.68
C PRO A 183 6.53 2.47 27.06
N SER A 184 6.45 3.81 27.15
CA SER A 184 6.37 4.55 28.43
C SER A 184 4.94 4.71 28.97
N LEU A 185 3.93 4.21 28.27
CA LEU A 185 2.52 4.28 28.68
C LEU A 185 2.03 3.06 29.49
N ASN A 186 2.93 2.27 30.09
CA ASN A 186 2.60 1.17 31.02
C ASN A 186 2.96 1.53 32.47
#